data_AF-A0A2M7FEX7-F1
#
_entry.id   AF-A0A2M7FEX7-F1
#
_cell.length_a   1.000
_cell.length_b   1.000
_cell.length_c   1.000
_cell.angle_alpha   90.00
_cell.angle_beta   90.00
_cell.angle_gamma   90.00
#
_symmetry.space_group_name_H-M   'P 1'
#
loop_
_entity.id
_entity.type
_entity.pdbx_description
1 polymer ?
#
loop_
_entity_poly.entity_id
_entity_poly.type
_entity_poly.pdbx_seq_one_letter_code
_entity_poly.pdbx_strand_id
1 'polypeptide(L)'
;MNKAILGVTLTAALLATTGCVGAADESSKIQAMLVETICMSSDAVASMTSMDFTSMSADELTKAQADIEAKGKEMQEKMKDMPKKYGFETEEAAENAFKKISDKEAFRKTVSDEATKKCNPKPELLNDILAELK
;
A
#
# COMPACT_ATOMS: atom_id res chain seq x y z
N MET A 1 10.79 6.50 -15.99
CA MET A 1 10.63 6.75 -14.54
C MET A 1 10.77 5.40 -13.84
N ASN A 2 11.68 5.33 -12.86
CA ASN A 2 12.19 4.08 -12.30
C ASN A 2 11.10 3.24 -11.61
N LYS A 3 10.98 1.98 -12.02
CA LYS A 3 10.20 0.90 -11.35
C LYS A 3 10.65 0.60 -9.91
N ALA A 4 11.67 1.30 -9.40
CA ALA A 4 12.32 0.99 -8.13
C ALA A 4 11.64 1.60 -6.90
N ILE A 5 10.72 2.56 -7.06
CA ILE A 5 10.09 3.25 -5.91
C ILE A 5 8.88 2.47 -5.36
N LEU A 6 8.26 1.61 -6.17
CA LEU A 6 7.10 0.80 -5.75
C LEU A 6 7.49 -0.55 -5.13
N GLY A 7 8.69 -1.08 -5.44
CA GLY A 7 9.08 -2.44 -5.08
C GLY A 7 9.73 -2.62 -3.70
N VAL A 8 9.73 -1.61 -2.83
CA VAL A 8 10.42 -1.68 -1.53
C VAL A 8 9.44 -1.41 -0.40
N THR A 9 8.67 -2.41 0.03
CA THR A 9 8.37 -2.64 1.48
C THR A 9 7.48 -3.85 1.80
N LEU A 10 6.97 -4.63 0.85
CA LEU A 10 6.03 -5.73 1.20
C LEU A 10 6.67 -7.10 1.50
N THR A 11 8.00 -7.20 1.51
CA THR A 11 8.69 -8.49 1.67
C THR A 11 9.75 -8.41 2.76
N ALA A 12 9.38 -8.72 4.01
CA ALA A 12 10.19 -9.47 4.98
C ALA A 12 9.73 -9.23 6.43
N ALA A 13 9.16 -10.26 7.08
CA ALA A 13 9.83 -10.92 8.21
C ALA A 13 9.11 -12.22 8.66
N LEU A 14 9.86 -13.34 8.57
CA LEU A 14 9.69 -14.60 9.32
C LEU A 14 9.64 -14.31 10.85
N LEU A 15 9.05 -15.09 11.76
CA LEU A 15 8.75 -16.52 11.86
C LEU A 15 7.86 -16.71 13.12
N ALA A 16 6.82 -17.53 12.98
CA ALA A 16 6.16 -18.32 14.02
C ALA A 16 5.45 -17.57 15.17
N THR A 17 4.12 -17.59 15.17
CA THR A 17 3.35 -18.59 15.94
C THR A 17 1.84 -18.37 15.75
N THR A 18 1.14 -19.47 15.94
CA THR A 18 -0.30 -19.70 15.81
C THR A 18 -1.18 -18.77 16.62
N GLY A 19 -2.24 -18.25 15.99
CA GLY A 19 -3.39 -17.64 16.67
C GLY A 19 -4.62 -17.64 15.76
N CYS A 20 -5.64 -18.40 16.13
CA CYS A 20 -6.89 -18.57 15.39
C CYS A 20 -7.69 -17.26 15.31
N VAL A 21 -8.00 -16.77 14.11
CA VAL A 21 -9.10 -15.83 13.85
C VAL A 21 -9.91 -16.39 12.67
N GLY A 22 -11.24 -16.38 12.78
CA GLY A 22 -12.12 -16.99 11.79
C GLY A 22 -11.95 -16.41 10.38
N ALA A 23 -11.79 -17.28 9.38
CA ALA A 23 -11.40 -16.94 8.01
C ALA A 23 -12.30 -15.91 7.26
N ALA A 24 -13.54 -15.69 7.70
CA ALA A 24 -14.46 -14.70 7.09
C ALA A 24 -14.18 -13.26 7.55
N ASP A 25 -13.71 -13.08 8.79
CA ASP A 25 -13.35 -11.78 9.37
C ASP A 25 -11.96 -11.33 8.88
N GLU A 26 -11.02 -12.28 8.75
CA GLU A 26 -9.66 -12.01 8.26
C GLU A 26 -9.63 -11.51 6.81
N SER A 27 -10.42 -12.11 5.90
CA SER A 27 -10.45 -11.68 4.50
C SER A 27 -10.94 -10.24 4.36
N SER A 28 -11.95 -9.85 5.15
CA SER A 28 -12.51 -8.50 5.13
C SER A 28 -11.52 -7.47 5.69
N LYS A 29 -10.77 -7.84 6.74
CA LYS A 29 -9.70 -7.02 7.31
C LYS A 29 -8.57 -6.78 6.32
N ILE A 30 -8.09 -7.81 5.63
CA ILE A 30 -7.04 -7.66 4.61
C ILE A 30 -7.54 -6.85 3.42
N GLN A 31 -8.80 -7.02 2.97
CA GLN A 31 -9.38 -6.16 1.93
C GLN A 31 -9.36 -4.69 2.34
N ALA A 32 -9.86 -4.39 3.53
CA ALA A 32 -9.90 -3.02 4.03
C ALA A 32 -8.50 -2.41 4.18
N MET A 33 -7.54 -3.20 4.66
CA MET A 33 -6.12 -2.84 4.77
C MET A 33 -5.53 -2.50 3.40
N LEU A 34 -5.68 -3.38 2.40
CA LEU A 34 -5.16 -3.13 1.03
C LEU A 34 -5.82 -1.93 0.36
N VAL A 35 -7.14 -1.76 0.50
CA VAL A 35 -7.85 -0.60 -0.04
C VAL A 35 -7.31 0.69 0.58
N GLU A 36 -7.02 0.69 1.88
CA GLU A 36 -6.40 1.86 2.53
C GLU A 36 -4.96 2.10 2.03
N THR A 37 -4.15 1.05 1.88
CA THR A 37 -2.82 1.16 1.26
C THR A 37 -2.89 1.79 -0.12
N ILE A 38 -3.77 1.30 -0.99
CA ILE A 38 -3.93 1.81 -2.36
C ILE A 38 -4.31 3.29 -2.33
N CYS A 39 -5.22 3.69 -1.44
CA CYS A 39 -5.61 5.10 -1.33
C CYS A 39 -4.48 5.98 -0.80
N MET A 40 -3.72 5.54 0.21
CA MET A 40 -2.55 6.28 0.69
C MET A 40 -1.49 6.43 -0.40
N SER A 41 -1.21 5.37 -1.17
CA SER A 41 -0.28 5.42 -2.30
C SER A 41 -0.79 6.34 -3.41
N SER A 42 -2.10 6.34 -3.69
CA SER A 42 -2.72 7.22 -4.68
C SER A 42 -2.57 8.69 -4.30
N ASP A 43 -2.85 9.04 -3.04
CA ASP A 43 -2.69 10.41 -2.53
C ASP A 43 -1.23 10.86 -2.57
N ALA A 44 -0.31 9.97 -2.22
CA ALA A 44 1.12 10.25 -2.29
C ALA A 44 1.58 10.52 -3.72
N VAL A 45 1.22 9.65 -4.67
CA VAL A 45 1.53 9.81 -6.09
C VAL A 45 0.87 11.07 -6.66
N ALA A 46 -0.36 11.37 -6.29
CA ALA A 46 -1.02 12.62 -6.70
C ALA A 46 -0.24 13.84 -6.21
N SER A 47 0.19 13.85 -4.94
CA SER A 47 0.95 14.96 -4.36
C SER A 47 2.34 15.15 -4.99
N MET A 48 2.97 14.07 -5.46
CA MET A 48 4.26 14.13 -6.16
C MET A 48 4.11 14.51 -7.63
N THR A 49 3.05 14.02 -8.31
CA THR A 49 2.82 14.29 -9.73
C THR A 49 2.22 15.67 -10.01
N SER A 50 1.75 16.39 -8.99
CA SER A 50 1.38 17.81 -9.10
C SER A 50 2.58 18.76 -9.12
N MET A 51 3.80 18.27 -8.86
CA MET A 51 5.01 19.08 -8.90
C MET A 51 5.52 19.19 -10.35
N ASP A 52 5.65 20.42 -10.87
CA ASP A 52 6.31 20.68 -12.15
C ASP A 52 7.83 20.80 -11.95
N PHE A 53 8.49 19.64 -11.95
CA PHE A 53 9.95 19.57 -11.80
C PHE A 53 10.71 20.25 -12.95
N THR A 54 10.06 20.55 -14.08
CA THR A 54 10.75 21.14 -15.25
C THR A 54 10.93 22.66 -15.12
N SER A 55 10.13 23.31 -14.28
CA SER A 55 10.18 24.75 -14.03
C SER A 55 10.87 25.14 -12.72
N MET A 56 11.25 24.18 -11.89
CA MET A 56 11.83 24.43 -10.57
C MET A 56 13.31 24.82 -10.66
N SER A 57 13.72 25.78 -9.84
CA SER A 57 15.13 26.08 -9.56
C SER A 57 15.81 24.96 -8.76
N ALA A 58 17.15 24.96 -8.72
CA ALA A 58 17.91 23.96 -7.96
C ALA A 58 17.56 23.93 -6.45
N ASP A 59 17.27 25.09 -5.85
CA ASP A 59 16.85 25.19 -4.45
C ASP A 59 15.44 24.63 -4.23
N GLU A 60 14.53 24.86 -5.18
CA GLU A 60 13.17 24.30 -5.16
C GLU A 60 13.17 22.79 -5.37
N LEU A 61 14.05 22.27 -6.24
CA LEU A 61 14.25 20.82 -6.41
C LEU A 61 14.78 20.18 -5.13
N THR A 62 15.73 20.83 -4.45
CA THR A 62 16.26 20.34 -3.16
C THR A 62 15.18 20.28 -2.10
N LYS A 63 14.33 21.31 -2.01
CA LYS A 63 13.18 21.34 -1.08
C LYS A 63 12.15 20.28 -1.44
N ALA A 64 11.79 20.14 -2.71
CA ALA A 64 10.86 19.13 -3.19
C ALA A 64 11.36 17.72 -2.87
N GLN A 65 12.65 17.45 -3.04
CA GLN A 65 13.26 16.18 -2.66
C GLN A 65 13.14 15.91 -1.15
N ALA A 66 13.47 16.90 -0.30
CA ALA A 66 13.31 16.77 1.15
C ALA A 66 11.85 16.51 1.56
N ASP A 67 10.89 17.18 0.91
CA ASP A 67 9.46 17.01 1.18
C ASP A 67 8.98 15.61 0.76
N ILE A 68 9.46 15.08 -0.38
CA ILE A 68 9.18 13.71 -0.83
C ILE A 68 9.75 12.70 0.17
N GLU A 69 10.98 12.88 0.63
CA GLU A 69 11.61 12.01 1.62
C GLU A 69 10.84 12.03 2.95
N ALA A 70 10.40 13.21 3.41
CA ALA A 70 9.61 13.35 4.63
C ALA A 70 8.24 12.63 4.50
N LYS A 71 7.53 12.82 3.37
CA LYS A 71 6.27 12.13 3.08
C LYS A 71 6.44 10.62 2.97
N GLY A 72 7.55 10.16 2.40
CA GLY A 72 7.89 8.74 2.34
C GLY A 72 8.03 8.11 3.72
N LYS A 73 8.72 8.81 4.65
CA LYS A 73 8.86 8.34 6.04
C LYS A 73 7.51 8.30 6.78
N GLU A 74 6.69 9.33 6.65
CA GLU A 74 5.36 9.37 7.27
C GLU A 74 4.48 8.21 6.78
N MET A 75 4.52 7.93 5.47
CA MET A 75 3.79 6.81 4.89
C MET A 75 4.29 5.47 5.42
N GLN A 76 5.61 5.29 5.52
CA GLN A 76 6.20 4.07 6.06
C GLN A 76 5.79 3.84 7.52
N GLU A 77 5.75 4.88 8.35
CA GLU A 77 5.27 4.79 9.73
C GLU A 77 3.81 4.37 9.79
N LYS A 78 2.94 4.99 8.97
CA LYS A 78 1.53 4.60 8.86
C LYS A 78 1.34 3.15 8.40
N MET A 79 2.19 2.68 7.48
CA MET A 79 2.11 1.30 6.98
C MET A 79 2.52 0.27 8.03
N LYS A 80 3.51 0.55 8.89
CA LYS A 80 3.91 -0.34 10.00
C LYS A 80 2.79 -0.57 11.01
N ASP A 81 1.98 0.45 11.29
CA ASP A 81 0.88 0.34 12.24
C ASP A 81 -0.40 -0.24 11.62
N MET A 82 -0.44 -0.41 10.30
CA MET A 82 -1.64 -0.84 9.57
C MET A 82 -2.12 -2.24 10.00
N PRO A 83 -1.26 -3.27 10.14
CA PRO A 83 -1.68 -4.58 10.65
C PRO A 83 -2.40 -4.49 11.99
N LYS A 84 -1.84 -3.74 12.95
CA LYS A 84 -2.44 -3.53 14.28
C LYS A 84 -3.78 -2.79 14.19
N LYS A 85 -3.86 -1.77 13.34
CA LYS A 85 -5.11 -1.02 13.10
C LYS A 85 -6.26 -1.94 12.65
N TYR A 86 -5.95 -2.97 11.88
CA TYR A 86 -6.92 -3.96 11.39
C TYR A 86 -7.04 -5.21 12.27
N GLY A 87 -6.44 -5.19 13.46
CA GLY A 87 -6.58 -6.25 14.46
C GLY A 87 -5.68 -7.46 14.24
N PHE A 88 -4.59 -7.31 13.49
CA PHE A 88 -3.51 -8.29 13.45
C PHE A 88 -2.49 -7.96 14.54
N GLU A 89 -2.21 -8.94 15.41
CA GLU A 89 -1.28 -8.76 16.53
C GLU A 89 0.17 -8.54 16.05
N THR A 90 0.51 -9.07 14.87
CA THR A 90 1.82 -8.94 14.24
C THR A 90 1.67 -8.64 12.75
N GLU A 91 2.70 -8.03 12.15
CA GLU A 91 2.79 -7.87 10.69
C GLU A 91 2.76 -9.25 10.00
N GLU A 92 3.42 -10.25 10.59
CA GLU A 92 3.43 -11.63 10.10
C GLU A 92 2.02 -12.25 10.01
N ALA A 93 1.16 -12.00 11.00
CA ALA A 93 -0.22 -12.49 10.98
C ALA A 93 -1.01 -11.91 9.80
N ALA A 94 -0.83 -10.62 9.52
CA ALA A 94 -1.45 -9.95 8.37
C ALA A 94 -0.90 -10.48 7.05
N GLU A 95 0.42 -10.66 6.91
CA GLU A 95 1.03 -11.23 5.72
C GLU A 95 0.55 -12.66 5.43
N ASN A 96 0.45 -13.49 6.47
CA ASN A 96 -0.02 -14.87 6.32
C ASN A 96 -1.49 -14.94 5.93
N ALA A 97 -2.33 -14.06 6.47
CA ALA A 97 -3.72 -13.94 6.05
C ALA A 97 -3.82 -13.46 4.59
N PHE A 98 -2.99 -12.48 4.20
CA PHE A 98 -2.91 -11.98 2.84
C PHE A 98 -2.51 -13.06 1.82
N LYS A 99 -1.43 -13.81 2.08
CA LYS A 99 -0.95 -14.91 1.19
C LYS A 99 -2.01 -15.99 0.94
N LYS A 100 -2.92 -16.22 1.88
CA LYS A 100 -4.00 -17.22 1.72
C LYS A 100 -5.11 -16.78 0.75
N ILE A 101 -5.19 -15.48 0.44
CA ILE A 101 -6.33 -14.88 -0.26
C ILE A 101 -5.96 -14.01 -1.45
N SER A 102 -4.72 -13.50 -1.54
CA SER A 102 -4.22 -12.62 -2.61
C SER A 102 -4.41 -13.20 -4.00
N ASP A 103 -4.25 -14.53 -4.13
CA ASP A 103 -4.25 -15.22 -5.42
C ASP A 103 -5.66 -15.40 -5.98
N LYS A 104 -6.69 -15.18 -5.15
CA LYS A 104 -8.09 -15.35 -5.53
C LYS A 104 -8.54 -14.17 -6.40
N GLU A 105 -9.00 -14.47 -7.61
CA GLU A 105 -9.47 -13.44 -8.56
C GLU A 105 -10.61 -12.59 -7.98
N ALA A 106 -11.57 -13.23 -7.31
CA ALA A 106 -12.68 -12.53 -6.65
C ALA A 106 -12.17 -11.52 -5.59
N PHE A 107 -11.12 -11.87 -4.85
CA PHE A 107 -10.52 -10.99 -3.87
C PHE A 107 -9.88 -9.76 -4.53
N ARG A 108 -9.08 -9.96 -5.58
CA ARG A 108 -8.48 -8.86 -6.35
C ARG A 108 -9.53 -7.94 -6.96
N LYS A 109 -10.62 -8.51 -7.47
CA LYS A 109 -11.74 -7.73 -8.01
C LYS A 109 -12.40 -6.88 -6.92
N THR A 110 -12.69 -7.44 -5.75
CA THR A 110 -13.28 -6.68 -4.63
C THR A 110 -12.37 -5.52 -4.21
N VAL A 111 -11.06 -5.77 -4.06
CA VAL A 111 -10.09 -4.72 -3.71
C VAL A 111 -10.06 -3.62 -4.77
N SER A 112 -10.06 -4.00 -6.05
CA SER A 112 -10.08 -3.05 -7.18
C SER A 112 -11.34 -2.18 -7.18
N ASP A 113 -12.52 -2.80 -7.06
CA ASP A 113 -13.81 -2.10 -7.07
C ASP A 113 -13.94 -1.13 -5.89
N GLU A 114 -13.55 -1.57 -4.67
CA GLU A 114 -13.61 -0.74 -3.47
C GLU A 114 -12.58 0.38 -3.48
N ALA A 115 -11.35 0.15 -3.96
CA ALA A 115 -10.34 1.20 -4.11
C ALA A 115 -10.80 2.25 -5.14
N THR A 116 -11.34 1.80 -6.27
CA THR A 116 -11.91 2.70 -7.31
C THR A 116 -13.01 3.57 -6.72
N LYS A 117 -13.93 2.98 -5.95
CA LYS A 117 -15.01 3.71 -5.29
C LYS A 117 -14.51 4.69 -4.23
N LYS A 118 -13.51 4.32 -3.45
CA LYS A 118 -13.05 5.09 -2.27
C LYS A 118 -12.14 6.24 -2.64
N CYS A 119 -11.20 6.04 -3.55
CA CYS A 119 -10.16 7.04 -3.86
C CYS A 119 -9.86 7.18 -5.35
N ASN A 120 -10.53 6.42 -6.23
CA ASN A 120 -10.39 6.51 -7.68
C ASN A 120 -8.92 6.60 -8.15
N PRO A 121 -8.06 5.63 -7.78
CA PRO A 121 -6.63 5.68 -8.07
C PRO A 121 -6.40 5.68 -9.58
N LYS A 122 -5.26 6.24 -10.02
CA LYS A 122 -4.86 6.16 -11.42
C LYS A 122 -4.81 4.68 -11.86
N PRO A 123 -5.37 4.32 -13.04
CA PRO A 123 -5.44 2.93 -13.47
C PRO A 123 -4.07 2.24 -13.52
N GLU A 124 -3.01 2.97 -13.88
CA GLU A 124 -1.63 2.46 -13.91
C GLU A 124 -1.16 2.02 -12.51
N LEU A 125 -1.36 2.86 -11.49
CA LEU A 125 -1.00 2.54 -10.11
C LEU A 125 -1.79 1.34 -9.58
N LEU A 126 -3.10 1.32 -9.86
CA LEU A 126 -3.95 0.21 -9.44
C LEU A 126 -3.53 -1.10 -10.10
N ASN A 127 -3.23 -1.08 -11.39
CA ASN A 127 -2.77 -2.26 -12.13
C ASN A 127 -1.41 -2.76 -11.64
N ASP A 128 -0.47 -1.87 -11.33
CA ASP A 128 0.85 -2.23 -10.80
C ASP A 128 0.70 -2.92 -9.43
N ILE A 129 -0.11 -2.36 -8.53
CA ILE A 129 -0.37 -2.96 -7.20
C ILE A 129 -1.07 -4.32 -7.35
N LEU A 130 -2.09 -4.42 -8.21
CA LEU A 130 -2.82 -5.68 -8.45
C LEU A 130 -1.94 -6.74 -9.13
N ALA A 131 -0.91 -6.35 -9.88
CA ALA A 131 0.03 -7.26 -10.50
C ALA A 131 0.98 -7.92 -9.49
N GLU A 132 1.29 -7.24 -8.37
CA GLU A 132 2.04 -7.82 -7.25
C GLU A 132 1.22 -8.80 -6.40
N LEU A 133 -0.10 -8.88 -6.62
CA LEU A 133 -1.00 -9.84 -5.97
C LEU A 133 -1.08 -11.20 -6.71
N LYS A 134 -0.16 -11.49 -7.63
CA LYS A 134 -0.09 -12.70 -8.45
C LYS A 134 1.19 -13.48 -8.19
#